data_AF-A0AAW8L1A5-F1
#
_entry.id   AF-A0AAW8L1A5-F1
#
_cell.length_a   1.000
_cell.length_b   1.000
_cell.length_c   1.000
_cell.angle_alpha   90.00
_cell.angle_beta   90.00
_cell.angle_gamma   90.00
#
_symmetry.space_group_name_H-M   'P 1'
#
loop_
_entity.id
_entity.type
_entity.pdbx_description
1 polymer ?
#
loop_
_entity_poly.entity_id
_entity_poly.type
_entity_poly.pdbx_seq_one_letter_code
_entity_poly.pdbx_strand_id
1 'polypeptide(L)'
;MQHDRTTRPTVRLLHELNDGWSNSFQLRAISEERWEDIQPLSHLDHPILTKCRTALGENGVPNRPISCSQDLRLIEIRSSQWRAGVWTADDGTHWTLAAGLAKGGHEDRDDFYEALKRQCSTPEGRQALLPTELDWYLLKRETAAQLLSEWELSVQDKVCQLLQEASHSGTARATIPHPLPPSKRDQQSTKRETLATVELSITTEDGIEDICLSFIEQSKSNSRLAHRLEYRLLTCIAPPEQDWDKSFDIYSAMEAEGHCSHQISILEEAKSQGRLVNSVPGCVAHVTHRRHIADASVEGKAVRALCDTFFVPRTDPTPLPRCAECERRYKELPRR
;
A
#
# COMPACT_ATOMS: atom_id res chain seq x y z
N MET A 1 -5.89 -16.91 -5.26
CA MET A 1 -5.94 -15.47 -4.98
C MET A 1 -6.86 -14.87 -6.02
N GLN A 2 -7.81 -14.03 -5.64
CA GLN A 2 -8.59 -13.29 -6.64
C GLN A 2 -7.79 -12.04 -6.99
N HIS A 3 -7.44 -11.87 -8.25
CA HIS A 3 -6.72 -10.70 -8.70
C HIS A 3 -7.67 -9.53 -8.86
N ASP A 4 -7.14 -8.30 -8.71
CA ASP A 4 -7.80 -7.11 -9.22
C ASP A 4 -8.18 -7.37 -10.68
N ARG A 5 -9.37 -6.93 -11.11
CA ARG A 5 -9.84 -7.11 -12.49
C ARG A 5 -9.57 -5.88 -13.36
N THR A 6 -9.07 -4.79 -12.79
CA THR A 6 -8.77 -3.55 -13.49
C THR A 6 -7.82 -3.76 -14.67
N THR A 7 -8.23 -3.46 -15.90
CA THR A 7 -7.39 -3.72 -17.09
C THR A 7 -5.97 -3.15 -16.96
N ARG A 8 -4.96 -3.97 -17.23
CA ARG A 8 -3.54 -3.60 -17.14
C ARG A 8 -2.78 -3.92 -18.44
N PRO A 9 -1.73 -3.18 -18.79
CA PRO A 9 -0.86 -3.51 -19.92
C PRO A 9 0.08 -4.68 -19.61
N THR A 10 0.55 -5.36 -20.64
CA THR A 10 1.72 -6.25 -20.51
C THR A 10 3.02 -5.46 -20.61
N VAL A 11 4.10 -5.99 -20.04
CA VAL A 11 5.46 -5.43 -20.12
C VAL A 11 5.90 -5.26 -21.56
N ARG A 12 5.64 -6.26 -22.42
CA ARG A 12 5.92 -6.16 -23.86
C ARG A 12 5.22 -4.95 -24.48
N LEU A 13 3.92 -4.78 -24.20
CA LEU A 13 3.17 -3.63 -24.71
C LEU A 13 3.79 -2.31 -24.24
N LEU A 14 4.25 -2.24 -22.99
CA LEU A 14 4.88 -1.01 -22.47
C LEU A 14 6.17 -0.66 -23.22
N HIS A 15 6.98 -1.64 -23.63
CA HIS A 15 8.16 -1.40 -24.47
C HIS A 15 7.80 -0.94 -25.90
N GLU A 16 6.66 -1.39 -26.43
CA GLU A 16 6.22 -1.02 -27.78
C GLU A 16 5.51 0.35 -27.80
N LEU A 17 4.86 0.72 -26.71
CA LEU A 17 4.08 1.94 -26.57
C LEU A 17 4.99 3.14 -26.21
N ASN A 18 5.66 3.71 -27.21
CA ASN A 18 6.68 4.75 -27.00
C ASN A 18 6.14 6.19 -27.08
N ASP A 19 4.95 6.38 -27.66
CA ASP A 19 4.33 7.70 -27.87
C ASP A 19 3.16 7.92 -26.90
N GLY A 20 2.72 9.17 -26.72
CA GLY A 20 1.45 9.49 -26.04
C GLY A 20 1.47 9.57 -24.52
N TRP A 21 2.63 9.38 -23.89
CA TRP A 21 2.81 9.51 -22.44
C TRP A 21 2.72 10.97 -21.98
N SER A 22 1.88 11.24 -20.99
CA SER A 22 1.87 12.54 -20.31
C SER A 22 2.96 12.64 -19.23
N ASN A 23 3.37 11.50 -18.68
CA ASN A 23 4.33 11.40 -17.59
C ASN A 23 5.69 10.88 -18.10
N SER A 24 6.66 11.78 -18.26
CA SER A 24 8.02 11.45 -18.75
C SER A 24 8.80 10.52 -17.82
N PHE A 25 8.51 10.53 -16.51
CA PHE A 25 9.11 9.61 -15.55
C PHE A 25 8.70 8.17 -15.83
N GLN A 26 7.41 7.92 -16.13
CA GLN A 26 6.91 6.58 -16.44
C GLN A 26 7.58 6.02 -17.70
N LEU A 27 7.65 6.82 -18.77
CA LEU A 27 8.33 6.41 -20.00
C LEU A 27 9.79 6.04 -19.75
N ARG A 28 10.50 6.85 -18.95
CA ARG A 28 11.89 6.57 -18.58
C ARG A 28 12.02 5.28 -17.76
N ALA A 29 11.18 5.11 -16.74
CA ALA A 29 11.20 3.90 -15.91
C ALA A 29 10.90 2.64 -16.72
N ILE A 30 9.99 2.69 -17.70
CA ILE A 30 9.73 1.59 -18.65
C ILE A 30 10.99 1.28 -19.47
N SER A 31 11.64 2.31 -20.04
CA SER A 31 12.86 2.12 -20.84
C SER A 31 14.04 1.55 -20.05
N GLU A 32 14.09 1.83 -18.75
CA GLU A 32 15.12 1.35 -17.81
C GLU A 32 14.67 0.08 -17.07
N GLU A 33 13.52 -0.51 -17.42
CA GLU A 33 12.92 -1.70 -16.79
C GLU A 33 12.73 -1.58 -15.26
N ARG A 34 12.55 -0.36 -14.76
CA ARG A 34 12.28 -0.05 -13.34
C ARG A 34 10.81 -0.23 -13.00
N TRP A 35 10.28 -1.44 -13.18
CA TRP A 35 8.86 -1.76 -13.00
C TRP A 35 8.33 -1.42 -11.61
N GLU A 36 9.16 -1.55 -10.57
CA GLU A 36 8.78 -1.27 -9.18
C GLU A 36 8.40 0.20 -8.95
N ASP A 37 9.01 1.11 -9.71
CA ASP A 37 8.82 2.55 -9.54
C ASP A 37 7.53 3.06 -10.19
N ILE A 38 6.86 2.22 -10.98
CA ILE A 38 5.66 2.57 -11.75
C ILE A 38 4.49 1.61 -11.49
N GLN A 39 4.59 0.76 -10.46
CA GLN A 39 3.45 -0.02 -10.00
C GLN A 39 2.41 0.88 -9.30
N PRO A 40 1.10 0.55 -9.40
CA PRO A 40 0.54 -0.54 -10.19
C PRO A 40 0.44 -0.21 -11.68
N LEU A 41 0.76 -1.18 -12.55
CA LEU A 41 0.73 -0.99 -14.01
C LEU A 41 -0.67 -0.68 -14.55
N SER A 42 -1.73 -1.02 -13.80
CA SER A 42 -3.12 -0.65 -14.11
C SER A 42 -3.38 0.87 -14.05
N HIS A 43 -2.51 1.65 -13.38
CA HIS A 43 -2.71 3.08 -13.13
C HIS A 43 -1.75 3.99 -13.91
N LEU A 44 -1.09 3.48 -14.96
CA LEU A 44 -0.20 4.28 -15.81
C LEU A 44 -0.92 5.41 -16.56
N ASP A 45 -0.23 6.54 -16.71
CA ASP A 45 -0.74 7.79 -17.27
C ASP A 45 -0.61 7.86 -18.79
N HIS A 46 -1.21 6.88 -19.47
CA HIS A 46 -1.34 6.88 -20.93
C HIS A 46 -2.82 6.96 -21.33
N PRO A 47 -3.22 7.80 -22.32
CA PRO A 47 -4.62 8.00 -22.69
C PRO A 47 -5.38 6.71 -23.03
N ILE A 48 -4.75 5.79 -23.78
CA ILE A 48 -5.39 4.51 -24.12
C ILE A 48 -5.48 3.58 -22.91
N LEU A 49 -4.47 3.53 -22.04
CA LEU A 49 -4.45 2.65 -20.87
C LEU A 49 -5.47 3.12 -19.83
N THR A 50 -5.59 4.43 -19.61
CA THR A 50 -6.64 5.03 -18.79
C THR A 50 -8.04 4.70 -19.33
N LYS A 51 -8.22 4.72 -20.65
CA LYS A 51 -9.48 4.29 -21.26
C LYS A 51 -9.72 2.78 -21.06
N CYS A 52 -8.71 1.95 -21.22
CA CYS A 52 -8.79 0.50 -20.98
C CYS A 52 -9.19 0.16 -19.54
N ARG A 53 -8.64 0.89 -18.55
CA ARG A 53 -8.97 0.77 -17.12
C ARG A 53 -10.46 1.00 -16.85
N THR A 54 -11.07 1.95 -17.54
CA THR A 54 -12.46 2.40 -17.26
C THR A 54 -13.52 1.74 -18.14
N ALA A 55 -13.17 1.29 -19.34
CA ALA A 55 -14.14 0.84 -20.35
C ALA A 55 -14.79 -0.53 -20.07
N LEU A 56 -14.14 -1.38 -19.27
CA LEU A 56 -14.64 -2.72 -18.92
C LEU A 56 -15.27 -2.77 -17.51
N GLY A 57 -15.46 -1.61 -16.86
CA GLY A 57 -16.22 -1.48 -15.61
C GLY A 57 -17.74 -1.60 -15.80
N GLU A 58 -18.50 -1.59 -14.69
CA GLU A 58 -19.90 -2.03 -14.48
C GLU A 58 -20.98 -1.64 -15.52
N ASN A 59 -20.72 -0.75 -16.46
CA ASN A 59 -21.63 -0.40 -17.57
C ASN A 59 -20.93 -0.65 -18.91
N GLY A 60 -20.93 -1.91 -19.34
CA GLY A 60 -20.18 -2.42 -20.48
C GLY A 60 -20.45 -1.68 -21.79
N VAL A 61 -19.40 -1.10 -22.35
CA VAL A 61 -19.37 -0.69 -23.76
C VAL A 61 -19.58 -1.96 -24.62
N PRO A 62 -20.35 -1.92 -25.72
CA PRO A 62 -20.54 -3.09 -26.56
C PRO A 62 -19.19 -3.65 -27.04
N ASN A 63 -18.90 -4.89 -26.63
CA ASN A 63 -17.71 -5.65 -27.00
C ASN A 63 -17.64 -5.81 -28.52
N ARG A 64 -16.83 -4.98 -29.19
CA ARG A 64 -16.50 -5.19 -30.59
C ARG A 64 -15.22 -6.03 -30.65
N PRO A 65 -15.29 -7.30 -31.08
CA PRO A 65 -14.09 -8.09 -31.25
C PRO A 65 -13.26 -7.52 -32.40
N ILE A 66 -11.94 -7.53 -32.25
CA ILE A 66 -11.01 -7.20 -33.33
C ILE A 66 -10.90 -8.42 -34.25
N SER A 67 -11.44 -8.33 -35.46
CA SER A 67 -11.55 -9.48 -36.38
C SER A 67 -10.21 -10.15 -36.70
N CYS A 68 -9.12 -9.38 -36.82
CA CYS A 68 -7.79 -9.93 -37.12
C CYS A 68 -7.12 -10.65 -35.93
N SER A 69 -7.71 -10.61 -34.73
CA SER A 69 -7.16 -11.25 -33.53
C SER A 69 -7.44 -12.76 -33.43
N GLN A 70 -8.28 -13.31 -34.31
CA GLN A 70 -8.59 -14.73 -34.39
C GLN A 70 -8.94 -15.33 -33.01
N ASP A 71 -8.23 -16.38 -32.58
CA ASP A 71 -8.49 -17.11 -31.35
C ASP A 71 -8.25 -16.28 -30.07
N LEU A 72 -7.47 -15.19 -30.14
CA LEU A 72 -7.26 -14.30 -29.00
C LEU A 72 -8.54 -13.51 -28.64
N ARG A 73 -9.47 -13.35 -29.59
CA ARG A 73 -10.76 -12.65 -29.39
C ARG A 73 -10.63 -11.32 -28.64
N LEU A 74 -9.68 -10.49 -29.08
CA LEU A 74 -9.39 -9.21 -28.43
C LEU A 74 -10.59 -8.27 -28.51
N ILE A 75 -10.94 -7.66 -27.38
CA ILE A 75 -11.97 -6.63 -27.30
C ILE A 75 -11.33 -5.29 -27.68
N GLU A 76 -11.97 -4.59 -28.61
CA GLU A 76 -11.49 -3.31 -29.08
C GLU A 76 -11.84 -2.17 -28.13
N ILE A 77 -10.84 -1.35 -27.78
CA ILE A 77 -11.01 -0.10 -27.04
C ILE A 77 -10.46 1.05 -27.87
N ARG A 78 -11.20 2.17 -27.89
CA ARG A 78 -10.86 3.37 -28.67
C ARG A 78 -10.77 4.60 -27.76
N SER A 79 -9.74 5.41 -27.96
CA SER A 79 -9.58 6.71 -27.30
C SER A 79 -8.98 7.71 -28.29
N SER A 80 -9.82 8.57 -28.88
CA SER A 80 -9.40 9.46 -29.98
C SER A 80 -8.74 8.66 -31.12
N GLN A 81 -7.49 8.97 -31.47
CA GLN A 81 -6.69 8.25 -32.48
C GLN A 81 -6.11 6.92 -31.95
N TRP A 82 -6.12 6.68 -30.65
CA TRP A 82 -5.60 5.44 -30.07
C TRP A 82 -6.58 4.28 -30.17
N ARG A 83 -6.03 3.10 -30.39
CA ARG A 83 -6.71 1.80 -30.37
C ARG A 83 -5.99 0.86 -29.43
N ALA A 84 -6.74 -0.04 -28.81
CA ALA A 84 -6.21 -1.10 -27.99
C ALA A 84 -7.01 -2.40 -28.14
N GLY A 85 -6.31 -3.53 -27.99
CA GLY A 85 -6.89 -4.86 -27.91
C GLY A 85 -6.73 -5.42 -26.50
N VAL A 86 -7.86 -5.68 -25.83
CA VAL A 86 -7.90 -6.25 -24.48
C VAL A 86 -8.29 -7.72 -24.53
N TRP A 87 -7.51 -8.54 -23.84
CA TRP A 87 -7.74 -9.96 -23.65
C TRP A 87 -8.19 -10.23 -22.21
N THR A 88 -9.00 -11.27 -22.03
CA THR A 88 -9.43 -11.73 -20.71
C THR A 88 -8.86 -13.12 -20.45
N ALA A 89 -8.06 -13.24 -19.40
CA ALA A 89 -7.52 -14.52 -18.96
C ALA A 89 -8.58 -15.39 -18.29
N ASP A 90 -8.29 -16.68 -18.13
CA ASP A 90 -9.22 -17.66 -17.53
C ASP A 90 -9.60 -17.33 -16.08
N ASP A 91 -8.73 -16.62 -15.35
CA ASP A 91 -9.00 -16.16 -13.98
C ASP A 91 -9.85 -14.88 -13.92
N GLY A 92 -10.25 -14.33 -15.07
CA GLY A 92 -11.03 -13.12 -15.21
C GLY A 92 -10.21 -11.83 -15.22
N THR A 93 -8.87 -11.92 -15.23
CA THR A 93 -7.96 -10.77 -15.35
C THR A 93 -7.99 -10.19 -16.76
N HIS A 94 -8.07 -8.86 -16.87
CA HIS A 94 -8.03 -8.14 -18.14
C HIS A 94 -6.64 -7.61 -18.46
N TRP A 95 -6.11 -7.94 -19.65
CA TRP A 95 -4.79 -7.55 -20.14
C TRP A 95 -4.91 -6.77 -21.45
N THR A 96 -4.33 -5.57 -21.51
CA THR A 96 -4.11 -4.86 -22.77
C THR A 96 -2.91 -5.48 -23.45
N LEU A 97 -3.15 -6.21 -24.55
CA LEU A 97 -2.09 -6.92 -25.27
C LEU A 97 -1.52 -6.10 -26.42
N ALA A 98 -2.30 -5.18 -26.99
CA ALA A 98 -1.85 -4.34 -28.09
C ALA A 98 -2.42 -2.94 -27.94
N ALA A 99 -1.65 -1.92 -28.28
CA ALA A 99 -2.12 -0.56 -28.43
C ALA A 99 -1.32 0.18 -29.50
N GLY A 100 -1.94 1.16 -30.14
CA GLY A 100 -1.29 1.95 -31.20
C GLY A 100 -2.22 3.02 -31.77
N LEU A 101 -1.71 3.79 -32.72
CA LEU A 101 -2.46 4.82 -33.42
C LEU A 101 -3.21 4.24 -34.62
N ALA A 102 -4.43 4.72 -34.86
CA ALA A 102 -5.12 4.58 -36.13
C ALA A 102 -4.56 5.61 -37.12
N LYS A 103 -3.84 5.14 -38.15
CA LYS A 103 -3.12 5.98 -39.13
C LYS A 103 -3.61 5.70 -40.57
N GLY A 104 -3.50 6.71 -41.44
CA GLY A 104 -3.68 6.57 -42.90
C GLY A 104 -4.96 5.88 -43.37
N GLY A 105 -6.10 6.05 -42.67
CA GLY A 105 -7.35 5.39 -43.07
C GLY A 105 -7.35 3.86 -42.88
N HIS A 106 -6.44 3.33 -42.05
CA HIS A 106 -6.22 1.89 -41.80
C HIS A 106 -5.43 1.14 -42.89
N GLU A 107 -4.70 1.87 -43.73
CA GLU A 107 -3.86 1.27 -44.79
C GLU A 107 -2.35 1.44 -44.53
N ASP A 108 -1.97 2.29 -43.58
CA ASP A 108 -0.57 2.50 -43.21
C ASP A 108 0.03 1.25 -42.54
N ARG A 109 1.29 0.94 -42.85
CA ARG A 109 2.02 -0.17 -42.21
C ARG A 109 2.07 -0.04 -40.68
N ASP A 110 2.14 1.20 -40.20
CA ASP A 110 2.21 1.54 -38.77
C ASP A 110 0.81 1.78 -38.16
N ASP A 111 -0.27 1.52 -38.91
CA ASP A 111 -1.62 1.48 -38.36
C ASP A 111 -1.77 0.28 -37.41
N PHE A 112 -2.48 0.53 -36.31
CA PHE A 112 -2.76 -0.47 -35.28
C PHE A 112 -3.29 -1.81 -35.82
N TYR A 113 -4.27 -1.81 -36.74
CA TYR A 113 -4.89 -3.06 -37.20
C TYR A 113 -3.96 -3.84 -38.11
N GLU A 114 -3.22 -3.18 -39.00
CA GLU A 114 -2.26 -3.86 -39.89
C GLU A 114 -1.05 -4.37 -39.12
N ALA A 115 -0.57 -3.64 -38.10
CA ALA A 115 0.44 -4.16 -37.18
C ALA A 115 -0.06 -5.40 -36.41
N LEU A 116 -1.26 -5.33 -35.84
CA LEU A 116 -1.86 -6.43 -35.08
C LEU A 116 -2.15 -7.65 -35.98
N LYS A 117 -2.64 -7.43 -37.20
CA LYS A 117 -2.90 -8.50 -38.18
C LYS A 117 -1.62 -9.25 -38.53
N ARG A 118 -0.51 -8.55 -38.77
CA ARG A 118 0.80 -9.17 -39.01
C ARG A 118 1.22 -10.01 -37.81
N GLN A 119 1.12 -9.47 -36.60
CA GLN A 119 1.46 -10.18 -35.37
C GLN A 119 0.59 -11.42 -35.16
N CYS A 120 -0.71 -11.33 -35.44
CA CYS A 120 -1.65 -12.43 -35.28
C CYS A 120 -1.66 -13.45 -36.43
N SER A 121 -0.86 -13.24 -37.48
CA SER A 121 -0.85 -14.12 -38.67
C SER A 121 -0.25 -15.50 -38.39
N THR A 122 0.61 -15.64 -37.39
CA THR A 122 1.21 -16.92 -36.98
C THR A 122 0.81 -17.31 -35.55
N PRO A 123 0.77 -18.62 -35.22
CA PRO A 123 0.57 -19.07 -33.84
C PRO A 123 1.60 -18.48 -32.87
N GLU A 124 2.87 -18.40 -33.28
CA GLU A 124 3.97 -17.88 -32.46
C GLU A 124 3.77 -16.39 -32.19
N GLY A 125 3.35 -15.62 -33.19
CA GLY A 125 3.08 -14.19 -33.04
C GLY A 125 1.90 -13.91 -32.12
N ARG A 126 0.84 -14.75 -32.16
CA ARG A 126 -0.27 -14.69 -31.20
C ARG A 126 0.17 -15.05 -29.79
N GLN A 127 0.99 -16.09 -29.62
CA GLN A 127 1.51 -16.50 -28.31
C GLN A 127 2.40 -15.40 -27.71
N ALA A 128 3.20 -14.72 -28.53
CA ALA A 128 4.04 -13.61 -28.09
C ALA A 128 3.24 -12.39 -27.59
N LEU A 129 1.96 -12.27 -27.94
CA LEU A 129 1.11 -11.19 -27.43
C LEU A 129 0.69 -11.41 -25.97
N LEU A 130 0.61 -12.67 -25.53
CA LEU A 130 0.08 -13.04 -24.21
C LEU A 130 1.02 -12.62 -23.06
N PRO A 131 0.49 -12.44 -21.83
CA PRO A 131 1.30 -12.12 -20.66
C PRO A 131 2.37 -13.19 -20.38
N THR A 132 3.55 -12.74 -20.00
CA THR A 132 4.73 -13.54 -19.62
C THR A 132 4.76 -13.84 -18.12
N GLU A 133 5.71 -14.64 -17.65
CA GLU A 133 5.91 -14.89 -16.22
C GLU A 133 6.16 -13.59 -15.42
N LEU A 134 6.86 -12.62 -16.01
CA LEU A 134 7.11 -11.32 -15.38
C LEU A 134 5.81 -10.55 -15.15
N ASP A 135 4.91 -10.55 -16.14
CA ASP A 135 3.59 -9.90 -16.04
C ASP A 135 2.79 -10.47 -14.87
N TRP A 136 2.73 -11.80 -14.76
CA TRP A 136 2.03 -12.48 -13.67
C TRP A 136 2.68 -12.24 -12.31
N TYR A 137 4.01 -12.15 -12.26
CA TYR A 137 4.74 -11.81 -11.04
C TYR A 137 4.43 -10.38 -10.56
N LEU A 138 4.43 -9.40 -11.47
CA LEU A 138 4.08 -8.01 -11.17
C LEU A 138 2.63 -7.90 -10.71
N LEU A 139 1.70 -8.59 -11.37
CA LEU A 139 0.30 -8.67 -10.95
C LEU A 139 0.15 -9.24 -9.53
N LYS A 140 0.89 -10.30 -9.21
CA LYS A 140 0.85 -10.90 -7.87
C LYS A 140 1.31 -9.89 -6.80
N ARG A 141 2.34 -9.09 -7.09
CA ARG A 141 2.81 -8.01 -6.20
C ARG A 141 1.78 -6.91 -6.03
N GLU A 142 1.19 -6.44 -7.11
CA GLU A 142 0.12 -5.42 -7.07
C GLU A 142 -1.06 -5.89 -6.25
N THR A 143 -1.49 -7.14 -6.46
CA THR A 143 -2.58 -7.75 -5.70
C THR A 143 -2.23 -7.81 -4.21
N ALA A 144 -1.00 -8.19 -3.86
CA ALA A 144 -0.57 -8.24 -2.46
C ALA A 144 -0.50 -6.85 -1.82
N ALA A 145 -0.01 -5.84 -2.54
CA ALA A 145 0.05 -4.45 -2.08
C ALA A 145 -1.34 -3.85 -1.85
N GLN A 146 -2.27 -4.11 -2.78
CA GLN A 146 -3.67 -3.69 -2.64
C GLN A 146 -4.33 -4.37 -1.43
N LEU A 147 -4.22 -5.70 -1.31
CA LEU A 147 -4.79 -6.45 -0.18
C LEU A 147 -4.26 -5.94 1.16
N LEU A 148 -2.97 -5.61 1.24
CA LEU A 148 -2.38 -5.04 2.45
C LEU A 148 -2.91 -3.62 2.74
N SER A 149 -3.03 -2.78 1.71
CA SER A 149 -3.53 -1.41 1.87
C SER A 149 -4.99 -1.39 2.34
N GLU A 150 -5.85 -2.20 1.71
CA GLU A 150 -7.25 -2.38 2.12
C GLU A 150 -7.36 -2.94 3.53
N TRP A 151 -6.49 -3.90 3.88
CA TRP A 151 -6.45 -4.45 5.22
C TRP A 151 -6.01 -3.40 6.26
N GLU A 152 -4.97 -2.60 6.00
CA GLU A 152 -4.56 -1.53 6.91
C GLU A 152 -5.65 -0.47 7.12
N LEU A 153 -6.39 -0.10 6.06
CA LEU A 153 -7.55 0.79 6.16
C LEU A 153 -8.65 0.17 7.04
N SER A 154 -8.88 -1.14 6.91
CA SER A 154 -9.85 -1.84 7.77
C SER A 154 -9.41 -1.91 9.23
N VAL A 155 -8.10 -2.05 9.49
CA VAL A 155 -7.54 -2.00 10.85
C VAL A 155 -7.73 -0.61 11.45
N GLN A 156 -7.46 0.46 10.69
CA GLN A 156 -7.67 1.83 11.12
C GLN A 156 -9.13 2.10 11.51
N ASP A 157 -10.08 1.60 10.72
CA ASP A 157 -11.51 1.70 11.06
C ASP A 157 -11.86 0.95 12.36
N LYS A 158 -11.22 -0.20 12.60
CA LYS A 158 -11.37 -0.92 13.87
C LYS A 158 -10.75 -0.20 15.05
N VAL A 159 -9.63 0.49 14.88
CA VAL A 159 -9.08 1.34 15.94
C VAL A 159 -10.00 2.52 16.25
N CYS A 160 -10.59 3.15 15.23
CA CYS A 160 -11.55 4.23 15.43
C CYS A 160 -12.73 3.77 16.29
N GLN A 161 -13.30 2.59 15.98
CA GLN A 161 -14.38 1.97 16.78
C GLN A 161 -13.91 1.63 18.20
N LEU A 162 -12.69 1.09 18.33
CA LEU A 162 -12.11 0.70 19.61
C LEU A 162 -11.89 1.93 20.52
N LEU A 163 -11.37 3.03 20.00
CA LEU A 163 -11.22 4.30 20.71
C LEU A 163 -12.57 4.86 21.13
N GLN A 164 -13.55 4.87 20.22
CA GLN A 164 -14.91 5.33 20.51
C GLN A 164 -15.50 4.53 21.67
N GLU A 165 -15.47 3.20 21.62
CA GLU A 165 -16.01 2.35 22.67
C GLU A 165 -15.25 2.54 24.00
N ALA A 166 -13.92 2.43 23.99
CA ALA A 166 -13.10 2.54 25.20
C ALA A 166 -13.21 3.92 25.87
N SER A 167 -13.40 5.00 25.10
CA SER A 167 -13.59 6.35 25.67
C SER A 167 -14.90 6.47 26.47
N HIS A 168 -15.90 5.63 26.20
CA HIS A 168 -17.18 5.64 26.92
C HIS A 168 -17.23 4.59 28.04
N SER A 169 -16.68 3.39 27.82
CA SER A 169 -16.76 2.26 28.77
C SER A 169 -15.49 2.05 29.59
N GLY A 170 -14.42 2.80 29.34
CA GLY A 170 -13.10 2.64 29.95
C GLY A 170 -12.29 1.47 29.37
N THR A 171 -12.94 0.50 28.73
CA THR A 171 -12.28 -0.61 28.03
C THR A 171 -13.10 -1.10 26.84
N ALA A 172 -12.42 -1.54 25.78
CA ALA A 172 -13.02 -2.14 24.60
C ALA A 172 -12.10 -3.20 23.99
N ARG A 173 -12.67 -4.14 23.22
CA ARG A 173 -11.93 -5.25 22.61
C ARG A 173 -12.28 -5.41 21.14
N ALA A 174 -11.27 -5.63 20.30
CA ALA A 174 -11.46 -5.88 18.88
C ALA A 174 -10.69 -7.12 18.41
N THR A 175 -11.29 -7.82 17.44
CA THR A 175 -10.62 -8.89 16.69
C THR A 175 -10.21 -8.36 15.32
N ILE A 176 -8.92 -8.51 15.01
CA ILE A 176 -8.32 -8.11 13.75
C ILE A 176 -8.18 -9.34 12.84
N PRO A 177 -8.84 -9.37 11.66
CA PRO A 177 -8.72 -10.48 10.73
C PRO A 177 -7.37 -10.47 10.01
N HIS A 178 -6.94 -11.64 9.56
CA HIS A 178 -5.83 -11.81 8.63
C HIS A 178 -6.19 -11.18 7.26
N PRO A 179 -5.24 -10.55 6.55
CA PRO A 179 -5.49 -9.88 5.27
C PRO A 179 -5.93 -10.84 4.16
N LEU A 180 -5.47 -12.10 4.22
CA LEU A 180 -5.86 -13.11 3.23
C LEU A 180 -7.33 -13.52 3.41
N PRO A 181 -8.07 -13.70 2.29
CA PRO A 181 -9.41 -14.25 2.35
C PRO A 181 -9.39 -15.70 2.87
N PRO A 182 -10.55 -16.24 3.30
CA PRO A 182 -10.65 -17.62 3.75
C PRO A 182 -10.08 -18.60 2.72
N SER A 183 -9.43 -19.67 3.20
CA SER A 183 -8.88 -20.71 2.34
C SER A 183 -10.01 -21.39 1.56
N LYS A 184 -9.82 -21.60 0.25
CA LYS A 184 -10.76 -22.36 -0.61
C LYS A 184 -10.97 -23.81 -0.15
N ARG A 185 -10.16 -24.33 0.78
CA ARG A 185 -10.35 -25.67 1.35
C ARG A 185 -11.59 -25.74 2.26
N ASP A 186 -11.99 -24.61 2.85
CA ASP A 186 -13.19 -24.49 3.68
C ASP A 186 -14.27 -23.72 2.92
N GLN A 187 -14.85 -24.33 1.88
CA GLN A 187 -15.89 -23.70 1.05
C GLN A 187 -17.16 -23.29 1.82
N GLN A 188 -17.31 -23.72 3.08
CA GLN A 188 -18.38 -23.28 3.99
C GLN A 188 -18.00 -22.13 4.93
N SER A 189 -16.71 -21.81 5.11
CA SER A 189 -16.30 -20.77 6.07
C SER A 189 -16.10 -19.43 5.38
N THR A 190 -17.02 -18.50 5.61
CA THR A 190 -16.87 -17.09 5.23
C THR A 190 -16.00 -16.31 6.22
N LYS A 191 -15.60 -16.92 7.34
CA LYS A 191 -14.86 -16.25 8.42
C LYS A 191 -13.37 -16.20 8.09
N ARG A 192 -12.81 -14.99 7.99
CA ARG A 192 -11.35 -14.80 7.89
C ARG A 192 -10.67 -15.32 9.16
N GLU A 193 -9.49 -15.90 9.01
CA GLU A 193 -8.63 -16.28 10.13
C GLU A 193 -8.33 -15.04 10.98
N THR A 194 -8.30 -15.18 12.30
CA THR A 194 -7.93 -14.08 13.20
C THR A 194 -6.42 -13.89 13.19
N LEU A 195 -5.96 -12.66 12.95
CA LEU A 195 -4.56 -12.29 13.12
C LEU A 195 -4.25 -11.93 14.58
N ALA A 196 -5.12 -11.12 15.20
CA ALA A 196 -4.95 -10.76 16.60
C ALA A 196 -6.30 -10.43 17.27
N THR A 197 -6.33 -10.54 18.59
CA THR A 197 -7.35 -9.95 19.45
C THR A 197 -6.66 -8.95 20.37
N VAL A 198 -7.15 -7.71 20.37
CA VAL A 198 -6.58 -6.62 21.15
C VAL A 198 -7.62 -6.01 22.07
N GLU A 199 -7.16 -5.53 23.22
CA GLU A 199 -7.95 -4.80 24.20
C GLU A 199 -7.33 -3.43 24.41
N LEU A 200 -8.17 -2.40 24.42
CA LEU A 200 -7.77 -1.03 24.70
C LEU A 200 -8.48 -0.60 25.97
N SER A 201 -7.73 -0.10 26.95
CA SER A 201 -8.27 0.59 28.12
C SER A 201 -7.84 2.04 28.15
N ILE A 202 -8.76 2.91 28.53
CA ILE A 202 -8.53 4.35 28.66
C ILE A 202 -9.02 4.76 30.04
N THR A 203 -8.15 5.38 30.82
CA THR A 203 -8.49 5.97 32.12
C THR A 203 -8.04 7.41 32.16
N THR A 204 -8.86 8.29 32.72
CA THR A 204 -8.52 9.72 32.85
C THR A 204 -8.30 10.05 34.32
N GLU A 205 -7.10 10.50 34.67
CA GLU A 205 -6.73 10.96 36.01
C GLU A 205 -5.91 12.25 35.90
N ASP A 206 -6.22 13.26 36.71
CA ASP A 206 -5.52 14.56 36.76
C ASP A 206 -5.34 15.26 35.39
N GLY A 207 -6.33 15.13 34.49
CA GLY A 207 -6.30 15.74 33.16
C GLY A 207 -5.36 15.03 32.17
N ILE A 208 -4.99 13.79 32.47
CA ILE A 208 -4.18 12.92 31.63
C ILE A 208 -5.01 11.69 31.26
N GLU A 209 -5.03 11.35 29.98
CA GLU A 209 -5.56 10.10 29.46
C GLU A 209 -4.43 9.04 29.46
N ASP A 210 -4.54 8.05 30.34
CA ASP A 210 -3.70 6.85 30.33
C ASP A 210 -4.34 5.80 29.41
N ILE A 211 -3.63 5.51 28.32
CA ILE A 211 -4.07 4.64 27.24
C ILE A 211 -3.21 3.38 27.27
N CYS A 212 -3.85 2.22 27.40
CA CYS A 212 -3.16 0.94 27.42
C CYS A 212 -3.75 -0.01 26.37
N LEU A 213 -2.90 -0.46 25.44
CA LEU A 213 -3.21 -1.44 24.40
C LEU A 213 -2.56 -2.78 24.74
N SER A 214 -3.38 -3.83 24.87
CA SER A 214 -2.91 -5.20 25.15
C SER A 214 -3.24 -6.15 24.01
N PHE A 215 -2.26 -6.93 23.55
CA PHE A 215 -2.50 -8.06 22.66
C PHE A 215 -2.87 -9.30 23.48
N ILE A 216 -4.15 -9.68 23.44
CA ILE A 216 -4.67 -10.84 24.17
C ILE A 216 -4.27 -12.15 23.47
N GLU A 217 -4.39 -12.15 22.14
CA GLU A 217 -4.00 -13.27 21.29
C GLU A 217 -3.40 -12.73 19.99
N GLN A 218 -2.31 -13.34 19.51
CA GLN A 218 -1.71 -12.96 18.23
C GLN A 218 -1.14 -14.19 17.52
N SER A 219 -1.55 -14.39 16.28
CA SER A 219 -0.96 -15.44 15.45
C SER A 219 0.38 -14.96 14.88
N LYS A 220 1.43 -15.78 15.05
CA LYS A 220 2.78 -15.52 14.52
C LYS A 220 3.30 -14.12 14.90
N SER A 221 3.37 -13.82 16.19
CA SER A 221 3.79 -12.51 16.75
C SER A 221 5.12 -11.97 16.21
N ASN A 222 6.07 -12.83 15.84
CA ASN A 222 7.36 -12.42 15.24
C ASN A 222 7.32 -12.25 13.70
N SER A 223 6.15 -12.28 13.09
CA SER A 223 6.02 -12.11 11.63
C SER A 223 6.05 -10.64 11.23
N ARG A 224 6.51 -10.35 10.01
CA ARG A 224 6.44 -9.00 9.44
C ARG A 224 5.02 -8.42 9.42
N LEU A 225 4.01 -9.28 9.27
CA LEU A 225 2.60 -8.89 9.29
C LEU A 225 2.16 -8.49 10.70
N ALA A 226 2.57 -9.24 11.72
CA ALA A 226 2.31 -8.91 13.13
C ALA A 226 2.95 -7.56 13.52
N HIS A 227 4.21 -7.32 13.15
CA HIS A 227 4.86 -6.02 13.38
C HIS A 227 4.18 -4.87 12.63
N ARG A 228 3.66 -5.13 11.43
CA ARG A 228 2.90 -4.13 10.67
C ARG A 228 1.55 -3.82 11.32
N LEU A 229 0.88 -4.82 11.88
CA LEU A 229 -0.32 -4.62 12.69
C LEU A 229 -0.02 -3.77 13.93
N GLU A 230 1.00 -4.15 14.70
CA GLU A 230 1.47 -3.40 15.89
C GLU A 230 1.66 -1.92 15.56
N TYR A 231 2.51 -1.62 14.58
CA TYR A 231 2.77 -0.24 14.18
C TYR A 231 1.53 0.51 13.72
N ARG A 232 0.63 -0.16 12.97
CA ARG A 232 -0.62 0.46 12.51
C ARG A 232 -1.56 0.78 13.67
N LEU A 233 -1.71 -0.11 14.65
CA LEU A 233 -2.54 0.12 15.85
C LEU A 233 -2.00 1.30 16.65
N LEU A 234 -0.71 1.29 16.99
CA LEU A 234 -0.07 2.36 17.77
C LEU A 234 -0.21 3.72 17.06
N THR A 235 0.09 3.76 15.76
CA THR A 235 -0.05 4.98 14.94
C THR A 235 -1.48 5.53 14.94
N CYS A 236 -2.50 4.64 14.96
CA CYS A 236 -3.89 5.07 14.96
C CYS A 236 -4.37 5.48 16.36
N ILE A 237 -3.74 5.04 17.45
CA ILE A 237 -4.13 5.35 18.82
C ILE A 237 -3.40 6.60 19.34
N ALA A 238 -2.06 6.60 19.27
CA ALA A 238 -1.21 7.72 19.65
C ALA A 238 -0.07 7.81 18.62
N PRO A 239 -0.17 8.73 17.63
CA PRO A 239 0.75 8.82 16.51
C PRO A 239 2.24 9.04 16.81
N PRO A 240 2.65 9.73 17.89
CA PRO A 240 4.07 9.94 18.17
C PRO A 240 4.86 8.64 18.31
N GLU A 241 5.95 8.50 17.56
CA GLU A 241 6.74 7.26 17.54
C GLU A 241 7.50 6.98 18.85
N GLN A 242 7.68 7.99 19.71
CA GLN A 242 8.58 7.95 20.87
C GLN A 242 7.87 7.87 22.22
N ASP A 243 6.54 7.98 22.24
CA ASP A 243 5.78 8.18 23.49
C ASP A 243 5.16 6.89 24.03
N TRP A 244 5.34 5.77 23.31
CA TRP A 244 4.88 4.46 23.74
C TRP A 244 5.90 3.76 24.64
N ASP A 245 5.48 3.45 25.86
CA ASP A 245 6.14 2.45 26.69
C ASP A 245 5.70 1.04 26.29
N LYS A 246 6.62 0.07 26.34
CA LYS A 246 6.34 -1.33 25.98
C LYS A 246 6.75 -2.27 27.11
N SER A 247 5.82 -3.13 27.52
CA SER A 247 6.07 -4.23 28.44
C SER A 247 5.38 -5.50 27.92
N PHE A 248 6.17 -6.46 27.44
CA PHE A 248 5.67 -7.66 26.77
C PHE A 248 4.71 -7.33 25.61
N ASP A 249 3.46 -7.77 25.73
CA ASP A 249 2.38 -7.59 24.76
C ASP A 249 1.47 -6.40 25.09
N ILE A 250 1.94 -5.52 25.98
CA ILE A 250 1.23 -4.33 26.46
C ILE A 250 2.01 -3.08 26.06
N TYR A 251 1.29 -2.10 25.54
CA TYR A 251 1.79 -0.78 25.18
C TYR A 251 0.99 0.26 25.95
N SER A 252 1.67 1.24 26.53
CA SER A 252 1.03 2.33 27.26
C SER A 252 1.53 3.69 26.80
N ALA A 253 0.64 4.67 26.77
CA ALA A 253 0.93 6.06 26.48
C ALA A 253 0.09 6.96 27.39
N MET A 254 0.67 8.09 27.82
CA MET A 254 -0.01 9.11 28.60
C MET A 254 -0.18 10.35 27.74
N GLU A 255 -1.43 10.72 27.48
CA GLU A 255 -1.78 11.82 26.59
C GLU A 255 -2.57 12.90 27.33
N ALA A 256 -2.58 14.11 26.78
CA ALA A 256 -3.39 15.19 27.35
C ALA A 256 -4.90 14.90 27.21
N GLU A 257 -5.70 15.37 28.16
CA GLU A 257 -7.16 15.28 28.08
C GLU A 257 -7.69 15.82 26.75
N GLY A 258 -8.59 15.04 26.12
CA GLY A 258 -9.16 15.33 24.81
C GLY A 258 -8.40 14.70 23.64
N HIS A 259 -7.27 14.03 23.89
CA HIS A 259 -6.52 13.29 22.86
C HIS A 259 -7.39 12.27 22.14
N CYS A 260 -8.10 11.40 22.85
CA CYS A 260 -8.93 10.37 22.22
C CYS A 260 -10.01 10.98 21.32
N SER A 261 -10.67 12.06 21.76
CA SER A 261 -11.68 12.76 20.95
C SER A 261 -11.08 13.40 19.68
N HIS A 262 -9.90 14.00 19.81
CA HIS A 262 -9.18 14.56 18.67
C HIS A 262 -8.75 13.48 17.68
N GLN A 263 -8.22 12.38 18.19
CA GLN A 263 -7.73 11.27 17.37
C GLN A 263 -8.86 10.55 16.63
N ILE A 264 -10.02 10.35 17.27
CA ILE A 264 -11.23 9.84 16.60
C ILE A 264 -11.59 10.73 15.42
N SER A 265 -11.58 12.06 15.59
CA SER A 265 -11.89 13.01 14.52
C SER A 265 -10.93 12.90 13.34
N ILE A 266 -9.62 12.74 13.61
CA ILE A 266 -8.60 12.51 12.58
C ILE A 266 -8.85 11.20 11.81
N LEU A 267 -9.18 10.13 12.53
CA LEU A 267 -9.43 8.81 11.94
C LEU A 267 -10.70 8.81 11.07
N GLU A 268 -11.76 9.49 11.50
CA GLU A 268 -12.99 9.66 10.73
C GLU A 268 -12.75 10.46 9.44
N GLU A 269 -11.99 11.55 9.52
CA GLU A 269 -11.60 12.32 8.34
C GLU A 269 -10.76 11.45 7.39
N ALA A 270 -9.76 10.75 7.91
CA ALA A 270 -8.90 9.88 7.12
C ALA A 270 -9.70 8.76 6.44
N LYS A 271 -10.68 8.17 7.15
CA LYS A 271 -11.62 7.18 6.60
C LYS A 271 -12.44 7.77 5.45
N SER A 272 -12.98 8.98 5.61
CA SER A 272 -13.76 9.64 4.55
C SER A 272 -12.96 9.88 3.26
N GLN A 273 -11.64 10.04 3.40
CA GLN A 273 -10.70 10.26 2.30
C GLN A 273 -10.06 8.94 1.80
N GLY A 274 -10.36 7.80 2.41
CA GLY A 274 -9.72 6.51 2.08
C GLY A 274 -8.20 6.52 2.30
N ARG A 275 -7.70 7.33 3.23
CA ARG A 275 -6.25 7.46 3.52
C ARG A 275 -5.88 6.82 4.85
N LEU A 276 -4.63 6.37 4.91
CA LEU A 276 -4.02 5.95 6.16
C LEU A 276 -3.52 7.17 6.94
N VAL A 277 -3.64 7.14 8.26
CA VAL A 277 -2.94 8.09 9.13
C VAL A 277 -1.45 7.75 9.17
N ASN A 278 -0.63 8.78 9.36
CA ASN A 278 0.83 8.65 9.43
C ASN A 278 1.29 8.72 10.90
N SER A 279 2.41 8.07 11.20
CA SER A 279 3.10 8.30 12.46
C SER A 279 3.65 9.73 12.50
N VAL A 280 3.82 10.25 13.71
CA VAL A 280 4.47 11.54 13.94
C VAL A 280 5.89 11.24 14.44
N PRO A 281 6.93 11.59 13.66
CA PRO A 281 8.30 11.44 14.12
C PRO A 281 8.55 12.25 15.40
N GLY A 282 9.55 11.83 16.17
CA GLY A 282 9.97 12.53 17.38
C GLY A 282 10.23 14.02 17.16
N CYS A 283 9.73 14.85 18.08
CA CYS A 283 9.87 16.31 18.05
C CYS A 283 11.06 16.83 18.86
N VAL A 284 11.84 15.93 19.48
CA VAL A 284 13.04 16.27 20.29
C VAL A 284 14.28 15.51 19.83
N ALA A 285 15.44 16.15 19.97
CA ALA A 285 16.73 15.55 19.73
C ALA A 285 17.23 14.82 20.99
N HIS A 286 17.27 13.49 20.93
CA HIS A 286 17.89 12.67 21.95
C HIS A 286 19.42 12.61 21.78
N VAL A 287 20.14 12.57 22.90
CA VAL A 287 21.60 12.44 22.90
C VAL A 287 21.97 10.97 23.07
N THR A 288 22.83 10.46 22.20
CA THR A 288 23.40 9.10 22.31
C THR A 288 24.86 9.10 21.87
N HIS A 289 25.54 7.96 22.01
CA HIS A 289 26.93 7.82 21.62
C HIS A 289 27.07 7.84 20.09
N ARG A 290 27.96 8.72 19.57
CA ARG A 290 28.14 8.96 18.13
C ARG A 290 28.36 7.70 17.30
N ARG A 291 29.08 6.70 17.83
CA ARG A 291 29.37 5.45 17.10
C ARG A 291 28.12 4.64 16.77
N HIS A 292 27.02 4.86 17.46
CA HIS A 292 25.80 4.07 17.25
C HIS A 292 24.84 4.75 16.27
N ILE A 293 25.04 6.01 15.89
CA ILE A 293 24.06 6.78 15.10
C ILE A 293 24.12 6.43 13.62
N ALA A 294 25.32 6.39 13.02
CA ALA A 294 25.48 6.22 11.57
C ALA A 294 24.94 4.88 11.09
N ASP A 295 25.42 3.77 11.67
CA ASP A 295 24.99 2.43 11.30
C ASP A 295 23.49 2.22 11.59
N ALA A 296 23.01 2.72 12.73
CA ALA A 296 21.60 2.61 13.10
C ALA A 296 20.68 3.41 12.17
N SER A 297 21.12 4.56 11.66
CA SER A 297 20.33 5.37 10.71
C SER A 297 20.16 4.67 9.36
N VAL A 298 21.20 3.96 8.90
CA VAL A 298 21.19 3.22 7.63
C VAL A 298 20.43 1.90 7.77
N GLU A 299 20.64 1.18 8.87
CA GLU A 299 20.06 -0.14 9.09
C GLU A 299 18.66 -0.09 9.72
N GLY A 300 18.18 1.11 10.08
CA GLY A 300 16.90 1.30 10.77
C GLY A 300 16.86 0.67 12.17
N LYS A 301 18.00 0.58 12.84
CA LYS A 301 18.10 -0.02 14.19
C LYS A 301 17.83 1.02 15.28
N ALA A 302 17.22 0.56 16.37
CA ALA A 302 17.03 1.41 17.54
C ALA A 302 18.35 1.63 18.28
N VAL A 303 18.57 2.86 18.75
CA VAL A 303 19.66 3.25 19.65
C VAL A 303 19.09 3.74 20.97
N ARG A 304 19.81 3.48 22.07
CA ARG A 304 19.44 3.97 23.40
C ARG A 304 19.98 5.38 23.60
N ALA A 305 19.10 6.31 23.96
CA ALA A 305 19.44 7.67 24.37
C ALA A 305 20.01 7.73 25.79
N LEU A 306 20.61 8.87 26.15
CA LEU A 306 21.03 9.15 27.53
C LEU A 306 19.85 9.16 28.50
N CYS A 307 18.66 9.56 28.06
CA CYS A 307 17.42 9.50 28.84
C CYS A 307 16.77 8.10 28.85
N ASP A 308 17.47 7.07 28.38
CA ASP A 308 17.01 5.67 28.28
C ASP A 308 15.94 5.37 27.22
N THR A 309 15.35 6.39 26.58
CA THR A 309 14.48 6.23 25.41
C THR A 309 15.22 5.51 24.27
N PHE A 310 14.59 4.49 23.69
CA PHE A 310 15.06 3.86 22.46
C PHE A 310 14.43 4.54 21.25
N PHE A 311 15.23 4.91 20.26
CA PHE A 311 14.73 5.56 19.05
C PHE A 311 15.53 5.13 17.82
N VAL A 312 14.93 5.20 16.63
CA VAL A 312 15.65 5.02 15.36
C VAL A 312 16.00 6.40 14.81
N PRO A 313 17.28 6.72 14.54
CA PRO A 313 17.68 8.05 14.09
C PRO A 313 17.33 8.27 12.61
N ARG A 314 16.05 8.53 12.33
CA ARG A 314 15.49 8.73 10.98
C ARG A 314 15.35 10.20 10.56
N THR A 315 15.46 11.11 11.51
CA THR A 315 15.26 12.55 11.32
C THR A 315 16.55 13.30 11.63
N ASP A 316 16.85 14.36 10.86
CA ASP A 316 17.92 15.29 11.22
C ASP A 316 17.59 15.93 12.59
N PRO A 317 18.44 15.75 13.62
CA PRO A 317 18.18 16.32 14.95
C PRO A 317 18.50 17.82 15.04
N THR A 318 19.18 18.40 14.04
CA THR A 318 19.64 19.81 14.06
C THR A 318 18.53 20.84 14.29
N PRO A 319 17.35 20.76 13.63
CA PRO A 319 16.26 21.70 13.85
C PRO A 319 15.44 21.45 15.14
N LEU A 320 15.67 20.35 15.85
CA LEU A 320 14.85 19.94 16.99
C LEU A 320 15.41 20.46 18.32
N PRO A 321 14.56 20.87 19.28
CA PRO A 321 15.01 21.12 20.64
C PRO A 321 15.60 19.85 21.25
N ARG A 322 16.63 19.99 22.08
CA ARG A 322 17.19 18.83 22.79
C ARG A 322 16.21 18.32 23.84
N CYS A 323 16.12 17.00 23.98
CA CYS A 323 15.40 16.37 25.08
C CYS A 323 15.96 16.87 26.42
N ALA A 324 15.09 17.43 27.28
CA ALA A 324 15.49 18.07 28.54
C ALA A 324 16.24 17.11 29.47
N GLU A 325 15.81 15.84 29.55
CA GLU A 325 16.47 14.83 30.36
C GLU A 325 17.83 14.41 29.80
N CYS A 326 17.94 14.30 28.46
CA CYS A 326 19.24 14.09 27.82
C CYS A 326 20.17 15.27 28.09
N GLU A 327 19.68 16.51 28.04
CA GLU A 327 20.49 17.70 28.31
C GLU A 327 20.96 17.74 29.77
N ARG A 328 20.08 17.42 30.72
CA ARG A 328 20.40 17.33 32.15
C ARG A 328 21.51 16.30 32.40
N ARG A 329 21.30 15.05 31.95
CA ARG A 329 22.27 13.96 32.11
C ARG A 329 23.58 14.25 31.38
N TYR A 330 23.53 14.89 30.22
CA TYR A 330 24.73 15.28 29.48
C TYR A 330 25.57 16.30 30.22
N LYS A 331 24.95 17.29 30.90
CA LYS A 331 25.65 18.28 31.74
C LYS A 331 26.33 17.66 32.96
N GLU A 332 25.83 16.53 33.43
CA GLU A 332 26.38 15.77 34.58
C GLU A 332 27.58 14.89 34.20
N LEU A 333 27.85 14.71 32.90
CA LEU A 333 29.02 13.94 32.46
C LEU A 333 30.33 14.65 32.84
N PRO A 334 31.37 13.92 33.28
CA PRO A 334 32.66 14.50 33.59
C PRO A 334 33.22 15.28 32.39
N ARG A 335 33.54 16.56 32.59
CA ARG A 335 34.26 17.35 31.60
C ARG A 335 35.67 16.76 31.47
N ARG A 336 36.02 16.28 30.27
CA ARG A 336 37.39 15.91 29.94
C ARG A 336 38.19 17.14 29.52
#